data_AF-A0A533SBD6-F1
#
_entry.id   AF-A0A533SBD6-F1
#
_cell.length_a   1.000
_cell.length_b   1.000
_cell.length_c   1.000
_cell.angle_alpha   90.00
_cell.angle_beta   90.00
_cell.angle_gamma   90.00
#
_symmetry.space_group_name_H-M   'P 1'
#
loop_
_entity.id
_entity.type
_entity.pdbx_description
1 polymer ?
#
loop_
_entity_poly.entity_id
_entity_poly.type
_entity_poly.pdbx_seq_one_letter_code
_entity_poly.pdbx_strand_id
1 'polypeptide(L)' 'MQNVVRSNKTMTEEELAKLKDVDWESYYRESAPAELKGLTNCPDCNSILIARDVQPELCCYRCGKKIAQ' A
#
# COMPACT_ATOMS: atom_id res chain seq x y z
N MET A 1 -21.03 18.06 5.30
CA MET A 1 -21.39 17.15 4.19
C MET A 1 -20.50 17.49 3.01
N GLN A 2 -19.62 16.58 2.58
CA GLN A 2 -18.80 16.79 1.38
C GLN A 2 -19.64 16.55 0.14
N ASN A 3 -19.60 17.50 -0.80
CA ASN A 3 -20.26 17.37 -2.10
C ASN A 3 -19.52 16.32 -2.93
N VAL A 4 -19.92 15.05 -2.83
CA VAL A 4 -19.41 13.99 -3.70
C VAL A 4 -19.98 14.21 -5.10
N VAL A 5 -19.17 14.79 -5.98
CA VAL A 5 -19.49 14.88 -7.41
C VAL A 5 -19.35 13.49 -8.00
N ARG A 6 -20.48 12.85 -8.35
CA ARG A 6 -20.46 11.55 -9.01
C ARG A 6 -20.07 11.74 -10.47
N SER A 7 -19.10 10.94 -10.93
CA SER A 7 -18.73 10.88 -12.35
C SER A 7 -19.93 10.42 -13.17
N ASN A 8 -20.31 11.19 -14.20
CA ASN A 8 -21.28 10.78 -15.21
C ASN A 8 -20.63 9.96 -16.34
N LYS A 9 -19.33 9.64 -16.22
CA LYS A 9 -18.58 8.91 -17.24
C LYS A 9 -18.78 7.41 -17.03
N THR A 10 -19.58 6.80 -17.91
CA THR A 10 -19.74 5.35 -18.02
C THR A 10 -18.75 4.80 -19.04
N MET A 11 -18.14 3.66 -18.71
CA MET A 11 -17.25 2.95 -19.64
C MET A 11 -18.08 2.30 -20.77
N THR A 12 -17.50 2.20 -21.96
CA THR A 12 -18.11 1.48 -23.08
C THR A 12 -17.98 -0.03 -22.88
N GLU A 13 -18.78 -0.82 -23.60
CA GLU A 13 -18.68 -2.29 -23.56
C GLU A 13 -17.30 -2.80 -24.01
N GLU A 14 -16.67 -2.13 -24.97
CA GLU A 14 -15.32 -2.42 -25.44
C GLU A 14 -14.26 -2.19 -24.37
N GLU A 15 -14.40 -1.13 -23.56
CA GLU A 15 -13.51 -0.84 -22.44
C GLU A 15 -13.69 -1.85 -21.30
N LEU A 16 -14.92 -2.30 -21.06
CA LEU A 16 -15.24 -3.33 -20.07
C LEU A 16 -14.73 -4.71 -20.49
N ALA A 17 -14.78 -5.05 -21.78
CA ALA A 17 -14.22 -6.30 -22.29
C ALA A 17 -12.71 -6.37 -22.03
N LYS A 18 -11.98 -5.27 -22.28
CA LYS A 18 -10.54 -5.19 -21.99
C LYS A 18 -10.23 -5.43 -20.52
N LEU A 19 -11.04 -4.93 -19.58
CA LEU A 19 -10.85 -5.15 -18.14
C LEU A 19 -11.09 -6.60 -17.70
N LYS A 20 -11.96 -7.34 -18.40
CA LYS A 20 -12.24 -8.75 -18.09
C LYS A 20 -11.09 -9.67 -18.49
N ASP A 21 -10.38 -9.31 -19.55
CA ASP A 21 -9.25 -10.07 -20.07
C ASP A 21 -7.93 -9.70 -19.37
N VAL A 22 -7.93 -8.72 -18.46
CA VAL A 22 -6.75 -8.41 -17.65
C VAL A 22 -6.50 -9.54 -16.67
N ASP A 23 -5.29 -10.09 -16.72
CA ASP A 23 -4.78 -10.93 -15.65
C ASP A 23 -4.46 -10.08 -14.42
N TRP A 24 -5.44 -9.98 -13.53
CA TRP A 24 -5.33 -9.24 -12.28
C TRP A 24 -4.27 -9.81 -11.36
N GLU A 25 -3.94 -11.11 -11.46
CA GLU A 25 -2.92 -11.74 -10.61
C GLU A 25 -1.52 -11.25 -11.01
N SER A 26 -1.22 -11.25 -12.31
CA SER A 26 0.04 -10.69 -12.82
C SER A 26 0.15 -9.19 -12.56
N TYR A 27 -0.92 -8.43 -12.82
CA TYR A 27 -0.95 -7.00 -12.53
C TYR A 27 -0.68 -6.71 -11.05
N TYR A 28 -1.31 -7.47 -10.15
CA TYR A 28 -1.09 -7.34 -8.72
C TYR A 28 0.33 -7.73 -8.34
N ARG A 29 0.89 -8.80 -8.90
CA ARG A 29 2.26 -9.24 -8.59
C ARG A 29 3.32 -8.20 -8.96
N GLU A 30 3.15 -7.51 -10.09
CA GLU A 30 4.07 -6.45 -10.54
C GLU A 30 3.85 -5.13 -9.80
N SER A 31 2.61 -4.82 -9.46
CA SER A 31 2.22 -3.55 -8.83
C SER A 31 2.11 -3.63 -7.32
N ALA A 32 2.29 -4.82 -6.74
CA ALA A 32 2.10 -5.05 -5.32
C ALA A 32 3.07 -4.15 -4.54
N PRO A 33 2.57 -3.27 -3.67
CA PRO A 33 3.44 -2.62 -2.72
C PRO A 33 4.13 -3.70 -1.88
N ALA A 34 5.40 -3.47 -1.55
CA ALA A 34 6.18 -4.32 -0.66
C ALA A 34 5.33 -4.92 0.47
N GLU A 35 5.36 -6.25 0.61
CA GLU A 35 4.58 -6.97 1.61
C GLU A 35 4.82 -6.37 3.01
N LEU A 36 3.71 -6.18 3.73
CA LEU A 36 3.74 -5.70 5.10
C LEU A 36 4.14 -6.87 6.00
N LYS A 37 5.39 -6.86 6.49
CA LYS A 37 5.91 -7.83 7.46
C LYS A 37 5.14 -7.78 8.79
N GLY A 38 4.56 -6.61 9.13
CA GLY A 38 3.70 -6.42 10.28
C GLY A 38 3.86 -5.06 10.95
N LEU A 39 3.38 -4.98 12.20
CA LEU A 39 3.53 -3.81 13.07
C LEU A 39 4.59 -4.11 14.12
N THR A 40 5.52 -3.18 14.33
CA THR A 40 6.55 -3.27 15.38
C THR A 40 6.60 -2.00 16.19
N ASN A 41 7.01 -2.08 17.46
CA ASN A 41 7.12 -0.90 18.31
C ASN A 41 8.56 -0.39 18.36
N CYS A 42 8.72 0.94 18.39
CA CYS A 42 10.02 1.53 18.69
C CYS A 42 10.41 1.22 20.15
N PRO A 43 11.61 0.68 20.43
CA PRO A 43 12.03 0.32 21.78
C PRO A 43 12.17 1.53 22.73
N ASP A 44 12.40 2.74 22.21
CA ASP A 44 12.70 3.91 23.05
C ASP A 44 11.46 4.77 23.33
N CYS A 45 10.57 4.91 22.34
CA CYS A 45 9.42 5.81 22.44
C CYS A 45 8.07 5.10 22.25
N ASN A 46 8.08 3.77 22.14
CA ASN A 46 6.92 2.88 22.02
C ASN A 46 5.92 3.27 20.93
N SER A 47 6.39 3.95 19.88
CA SER A 47 5.55 4.32 18.74
C SER A 47 5.39 3.12 17.83
N ILE A 48 4.17 2.91 17.32
CA ILE A 48 3.86 1.82 16.39
C ILE A 48 4.44 2.19 15.02
N LEU A 49 5.27 1.31 14.48
CA LEU A 49 5.94 1.44 13.20
C LEU A 49 5.47 0.34 12.25
N ILE A 50 5.39 0.67 10.96
CA ILE A 50 4.98 -0.27 9.93
C ILE A 50 6.23 -0.89 9.30
N ALA A 51 6.36 -2.21 9.41
CA ALA A 51 7.45 -3.00 8.84
C ALA A 51 7.11 -3.48 7.43
N ARG A 52 8.07 -3.41 6.52
CA ARG A 52 7.98 -3.93 5.14
C ARG A 52 9.13 -4.90 4.91
N ASP A 53 8.89 -6.02 4.23
CA ASP A 53 9.91 -7.08 4.09
C ASP A 53 11.20 -6.64 3.40
N VAL A 54 11.13 -5.64 2.51
CA VAL A 54 12.28 -5.09 1.78
C VAL A 54 13.02 -3.97 2.53
N GLN A 55 12.62 -3.64 3.77
CA GLN A 55 13.32 -2.63 4.57
C GLN A 55 14.28 -3.29 5.56
N PRO A 56 15.61 -3.26 5.33
CA PRO A 56 16.58 -3.83 6.26
C PRO A 56 16.68 -3.04 7.58
N GLU A 57 16.27 -1.78 7.56
CA GLU A 57 16.33 -0.86 8.69
C GLU A 57 15.08 0.01 8.70
N LEU A 58 14.49 0.16 9.89
CA LEU A 58 13.33 1.00 10.12
C LEU A 58 13.70 2.23 10.94
N CYS A 59 13.39 3.41 10.42
CA CYS A 59 13.58 4.66 11.15
C CYS A 59 12.29 5.05 11.88
N CYS A 60 12.36 5.21 13.20
CA CYS A 60 11.23 5.67 13.98
C CYS A 60 10.93 7.13 13.65
N TYR A 61 9.72 7.41 13.14
CA TYR A 61 9.29 8.78 12.80
C TYR A 61 9.15 9.71 14.01
N ARG A 62 9.13 9.17 15.24
CA ARG A 62 9.01 9.97 16.48
C ARG A 62 10.35 10.35 17.09
N CYS A 63 11.27 9.39 17.25
CA CYS A 63 12.56 9.63 17.91
C CYS A 63 13.77 9.58 16.96
N GLY A 64 13.57 9.26 15.68
CA GLY A 64 14.65 9.16 14.68
C GLY A 64 15.56 7.94 14.83
N LYS A 65 15.28 7.06 15.80
CA LYS A 65 16.09 5.86 16.02
C LYS A 65 15.89 4.84 14.90
N LYS A 66 17.02 4.29 14.48
CA LYS A 66 17.14 3.19 13.54
C LYS A 66 16.98 1.84 14.25
N ILE A 67 16.16 0.97 13.68
CA ILE A 67 15.81 -0.36 14.22
C ILE A 67 16.09 -1.37 13.12
N ALA A 68 17.01 -2.31 13.35
CA ALA A 68 17.27 -3.42 12.43
C ALA A 68 16.08 -4.39 12.46
N GLN A 69 15.66 -4.86 11.28
CA GLN A 69 14.50 -5.73 11.05
C GLN A 69 14.83 -7.22 10.99
#